data_AF-Q9ZYC4-F1
#
_entry.id   AF-Q9ZYC4-F1
#
_cell.length_a   1.000
_cell.length_b   1.000
_cell.length_c   1.000
_cell.angle_alpha   90.00
_cell.angle_beta   90.00
_cell.angle_gamma   90.00
#
_symmetry.space_group_name_H-M   'P 1'
#
loop_
_entity.id
_entity.type
_entity.pdbx_description
1 polymer ?
#
loop_
_entity_poly.entity_id
_entity_poly.type
_entity_poly.pdbx_seq_one_letter_code
_entity_poly.pdbx_strand_id
1 'polypeptide(L)'
;HIEFDSYMVPESDLEKGMFRLLEVDNRVVLPMQAQVRILVTAADVLHSWTVPSLGVKVDATPGRINQTSFFMNRPGLFYGQCSEICGANHSFMPITIESVKTKTFINWIQKMSEAYLGDWK
;
A
#
# COMPACT_ATOMS: atom_id res chain seq x y z
N HIS A 1 12.35 -11.59 5.17
CA HIS A 1 12.21 -10.17 4.80
C HIS A 1 11.12 -10.11 3.74
N ILE A 2 10.21 -9.14 3.76
CA ILE A 2 9.15 -9.01 2.74
C ILE A 2 9.30 -7.61 2.14
N GLU A 3 9.45 -7.57 0.83
CA GLU A 3 9.63 -6.36 0.04
C GLU A 3 8.96 -6.59 -1.31
N PHE A 4 8.24 -5.59 -1.81
CA PHE A 4 7.56 -5.64 -3.10
C PHE A 4 7.24 -4.22 -3.57
N ASP A 5 7.13 -4.08 -4.89
CA ASP A 5 6.61 -2.88 -5.53
C ASP A 5 5.11 -3.00 -5.79
N SER A 6 4.42 -1.86 -5.86
CA SER A 6 2.98 -1.78 -6.09
C SER A 6 2.71 -0.82 -7.24
N TYR A 7 2.21 -1.34 -8.36
CA TYR A 7 1.93 -0.58 -9.58
C TYR A 7 0.43 -0.59 -9.89
N MET A 8 -0.04 0.50 -10.48
CA MET A 8 -1.42 0.62 -10.94
C MET A 8 -1.72 -0.43 -12.02
N VAL A 9 -2.82 -1.15 -11.87
CA VAL A 9 -3.29 -2.10 -12.89
C VAL A 9 -3.76 -1.33 -14.13
N PRO A 10 -3.25 -1.64 -15.34
CA PRO A 10 -3.71 -1.04 -16.58
C PRO A 10 -5.19 -1.33 -16.86
N GLU A 11 -5.89 -0.43 -17.55
CA GLU A 11 -7.31 -0.59 -17.85
C GLU A 11 -7.62 -1.84 -18.69
N SER A 12 -6.67 -2.29 -19.53
CA SER A 12 -6.79 -3.54 -20.30
C SER A 12 -6.87 -4.79 -19.42
N ASP A 13 -6.32 -4.72 -18.21
CA ASP A 13 -6.11 -5.86 -17.31
C ASP A 13 -7.11 -5.83 -16.14
N LEU A 14 -8.00 -4.83 -16.10
CA LEU A 14 -9.04 -4.72 -15.07
C LEU A 14 -10.15 -5.75 -15.30
N GLU A 15 -10.43 -6.54 -14.27
CA GLU A 15 -11.57 -7.43 -14.25
C GLU A 15 -12.88 -6.67 -13.94
N LYS A 16 -14.02 -7.27 -14.31
CA LYS A 16 -15.33 -6.67 -14.05
C LYS A 16 -15.55 -6.48 -12.55
N GLY A 17 -15.73 -5.23 -12.14
CA GLY A 17 -15.96 -4.84 -10.74
C GLY A 17 -14.75 -4.20 -10.06
N MET A 18 -13.59 -4.21 -10.71
CA MET A 18 -12.39 -3.49 -10.28
C MET A 18 -12.51 -1.98 -10.55
N PHE A 19 -11.86 -1.17 -9.71
CA PHE A 19 -11.89 0.30 -9.86
C PHE A 19 -10.78 0.83 -10.75
N ARG A 20 -11.15 1.58 -11.78
CA ARG A 20 -10.18 2.31 -12.63
C ARG A 20 -9.36 3.29 -11.79
N LEU A 21 -8.04 3.32 -12.00
CA LEU A 21 -7.05 4.20 -11.34
C LEU A 21 -6.82 3.96 -9.84
N LEU A 22 -7.48 2.98 -9.21
CA LEU A 22 -7.34 2.72 -7.77
C LEU A 22 -6.75 1.35 -7.46
N GLU A 23 -6.81 0.42 -8.41
CA GLU A 23 -6.32 -0.94 -8.24
C GLU A 23 -4.82 -1.04 -8.50
N VAL A 24 -4.18 -1.91 -7.73
CA VAL A 24 -2.75 -2.22 -7.82
C VAL A 24 -2.54 -3.73 -7.95
N ASP A 25 -1.41 -4.11 -8.54
CA ASP A 25 -0.97 -5.50 -8.65
C ASP A 25 -0.70 -6.14 -7.28
N ASN A 26 -0.01 -5.42 -6.40
CA ASN A 26 0.37 -5.87 -5.06
C ASN A 26 -0.21 -4.93 -4.01
N ARG A 27 -1.21 -5.41 -3.26
CA ARG A 27 -1.84 -4.64 -2.18
C ARG A 27 -1.05 -4.78 -0.89
N VAL A 28 -1.04 -3.74 -0.08
CA VAL A 28 -0.48 -3.78 1.27
C VAL A 28 -1.45 -4.51 2.20
N VAL A 29 -1.11 -5.72 2.65
CA VAL A 29 -1.95 -6.49 3.57
C VAL A 29 -1.59 -6.17 5.00
N LEU A 30 -2.57 -5.81 5.83
CA LEU A 30 -2.36 -5.43 7.24
C LEU A 30 -3.43 -6.06 8.16
N PRO A 31 -3.07 -6.37 9.42
CA PRO A 31 -4.03 -6.91 10.37
C PRO A 31 -4.99 -5.81 10.85
N MET A 32 -6.29 -6.11 10.82
CA MET A 32 -7.32 -5.33 11.50
C MET A 32 -7.15 -5.43 13.02
N GLN A 33 -7.71 -4.47 13.75
CA GLN A 33 -7.69 -4.40 15.21
C GLN A 33 -6.29 -4.33 15.84
N ALA A 34 -5.30 -3.89 15.06
CA ALA A 34 -3.94 -3.64 15.50
C ALA A 34 -3.52 -2.22 15.15
N GLN A 35 -2.74 -1.60 16.02
CA GLN A 35 -2.12 -0.32 15.73
C GLN A 35 -0.98 -0.54 14.73
N VAL A 36 -1.08 0.07 13.56
CA VAL A 36 -0.04 0.02 12.53
C VAL A 36 0.72 1.34 12.56
N ARG A 37 2.06 1.26 12.62
CA ARG A 37 2.96 2.40 12.41
C ARG A 37 3.55 2.28 11.01
N ILE A 38 3.46 3.36 10.23
CA ILE A 38 4.12 3.45 8.93
C ILE A 38 5.23 4.49 8.98
N LEU A 39 6.30 4.22 8.24
CA LEU A 39 7.38 5.15 7.96
C LEU A 39 7.31 5.46 6.46
N VAL A 40 7.31 6.75 6.11
CA VAL A 40 7.09 7.23 4.74
C VAL A 40 8.27 8.12 4.36
N THR A 41 8.87 7.85 3.20
CA THR A 41 9.95 8.62 2.59
C THR A 41 9.88 8.47 1.07
N ALA A 42 10.66 9.25 0.35
CA ALA A 42 10.76 9.19 -1.11
C ALA A 42 12.23 9.09 -1.55
N ALA A 43 12.46 8.43 -2.68
CA ALA A 43 13.80 8.26 -3.24
C ALA A 43 14.16 9.36 -4.26
N ASP A 44 13.16 10.01 -4.86
CA ASP A 44 13.32 10.92 -6.00
C ASP A 44 12.81 12.34 -5.70
N VAL A 45 11.49 12.56 -5.76
CA VAL A 45 10.82 13.85 -5.61
C VAL A 45 9.84 13.79 -4.44
N LEU A 46 9.12 14.88 -4.19
CA LEU A 46 8.04 14.88 -3.20
C LEU A 46 6.89 14.01 -3.68
N HIS A 47 6.35 13.19 -2.78
CA HIS A 47 5.06 12.52 -2.93
C HIS A 47 4.25 12.70 -1.65
N SER A 48 3.02 12.20 -1.60
CA SER A 48 2.24 12.13 -0.37
C SER A 48 1.46 10.84 -0.30
N TRP A 49 1.69 10.06 0.74
CA TRP A 49 0.97 8.83 1.03
C TRP A 49 -0.33 9.16 1.76
N THR A 50 -1.47 8.91 1.10
CA THR A 50 -2.79 9.30 1.60
C THR A 50 -3.77 8.16 1.48
N VAL A 51 -4.50 7.86 2.56
CA VAL A 51 -5.65 6.95 2.57
C VAL A 51 -6.81 7.65 3.28
N PRO A 52 -7.74 8.28 2.53
CA PRO A 52 -8.75 9.17 3.10
C PRO A 52 -9.68 8.50 4.12
N SER A 53 -10.07 7.25 3.87
CA SER A 53 -10.95 6.48 4.76
C SER A 53 -10.30 6.10 6.10
N LEU A 54 -8.97 6.18 6.20
CA LEU A 54 -8.20 6.05 7.44
C LEU A 54 -7.89 7.41 8.08
N GLY A 55 -8.21 8.52 7.43
CA GLY A 55 -7.87 9.87 7.89
C GLY A 55 -6.37 10.15 7.90
N VAL A 56 -5.60 9.45 7.07
CA VAL A 56 -4.13 9.57 7.01
C VAL A 56 -3.71 10.26 5.72
N LYS A 57 -2.87 11.30 5.86
CA LYS A 57 -2.08 11.92 4.80
C LYS A 57 -0.69 12.24 5.38
N VAL A 58 0.37 11.77 4.72
CA VAL A 58 1.75 12.02 5.12
C VAL A 58 2.62 12.24 3.90
N ASP A 59 3.33 13.36 3.86
CA ASP A 59 4.26 13.65 2.78
C ASP A 59 5.46 12.71 2.82
N ALA A 60 5.86 12.22 1.65
CA ALA A 60 7.08 11.47 1.41
C ALA A 60 8.13 12.44 0.89
N THR A 61 9.07 12.86 1.75
CA THR A 61 10.09 13.85 1.42
C THR A 61 11.46 13.19 1.29
N PRO A 62 12.18 13.37 0.17
CA PRO A 62 13.54 12.86 0.03
C PRO A 62 14.46 13.35 1.17
N GLY A 63 15.22 12.42 1.75
CA GLY A 63 16.12 12.71 2.87
C GLY A 63 15.44 12.88 4.24
N ARG A 64 14.12 12.62 4.36
CA ARG A 64 13.40 12.59 5.64
C ARG A 64 12.52 11.35 5.75
N ILE A 65 12.43 10.79 6.95
CA ILE A 65 11.50 9.71 7.27
C ILE A 65 10.40 10.29 8.15
N ASN A 66 9.20 10.42 7.59
CA ASN A 66 8.01 10.80 8.35
C ASN A 66 7.35 9.54 8.92
N GLN A 67 6.69 9.66 10.07
CA GLN A 67 5.98 8.56 10.70
C GLN A 67 4.55 8.95 11.03
N THR A 68 3.64 7.99 10.92
CA THR A 68 2.28 8.11 11.45
C THR A 68 1.80 6.74 11.92
N SER A 69 0.68 6.71 12.62
CA SER A 69 0.05 5.46 13.02
C SER A 69 -1.46 5.53 12.82
N PHE A 70 -2.05 4.41 12.44
CA PHE A 70 -3.48 4.28 12.20
C PHE A 70 -4.00 2.93 12.68
N PHE A 71 -5.32 2.82 12.74
CA PHE A 71 -6.02 1.65 13.22
C PHE A 71 -7.18 1.30 12.28
N MET A 72 -7.28 0.04 11.87
CA MET A 72 -8.37 -0.46 11.03
C MET A 72 -9.34 -1.29 11.88
N ASN A 73 -10.59 -0.84 12.00
CA ASN A 73 -11.60 -1.49 12.86
C ASN A 73 -12.40 -2.61 12.16
N ARG A 74 -12.29 -2.72 10.83
CA ARG A 74 -13.04 -3.67 10.01
C ARG A 74 -12.17 -4.25 8.90
N PRO A 75 -12.49 -5.48 8.43
CA PRO A 75 -11.85 -6.02 7.24
C PRO A 75 -12.33 -5.31 5.97
N GLY A 76 -11.50 -5.34 4.93
CA GLY A 76 -11.85 -4.80 3.61
C GLY A 76 -10.72 -4.00 2.95
N LEU A 77 -11.03 -3.43 1.79
CA LEU A 77 -10.09 -2.63 0.99
C LEU A 77 -10.20 -1.14 1.34
N PHE A 78 -9.05 -0.50 1.47
CA PHE A 78 -8.90 0.94 1.68
C PHE A 78 -8.05 1.51 0.56
N TYR A 79 -8.60 2.49 -0.15
CA TYR A 79 -7.97 3.10 -1.31
C TYR A 79 -7.40 4.47 -0.98
N GLY A 80 -6.31 4.78 -1.65
CA GLY A 80 -5.55 6.02 -1.54
C GLY A 80 -4.92 6.40 -2.87
N GLN A 81 -4.46 7.63 -2.97
CA GLN A 81 -3.72 8.15 -4.13
C GLN A 81 -2.67 9.14 -3.67
N CYS A 82 -1.61 9.32 -4.48
CA CYS A 82 -0.64 10.37 -4.23
C CYS A 82 -1.34 11.74 -4.15
N SER A 83 -1.01 12.52 -3.11
CA SER A 83 -1.66 13.83 -2.84
C SER A 83 -0.68 15.01 -2.83
N GLU A 84 0.48 14.84 -3.48
CA GLU A 84 1.51 15.86 -3.70
C GLU A 84 2.05 15.72 -5.12
N ILE A 85 2.12 16.82 -5.88
CA ILE A 85 2.45 16.78 -7.31
C ILE A 85 3.87 16.24 -7.54
N CYS A 86 3.98 15.11 -8.24
CA CYS A 86 5.23 14.37 -8.39
C CYS A 86 5.65 14.07 -9.84
N GLY A 87 5.02 14.72 -10.82
CA GLY A 87 5.35 14.60 -12.24
C GLY A 87 4.19 14.13 -13.11
N ALA A 88 4.50 13.69 -14.33
CA ALA A 88 3.47 13.34 -15.34
C ALA A 88 2.55 12.20 -14.91
N ASN A 89 3.08 11.23 -14.13
CA ASN A 89 2.32 10.07 -13.67
C ASN A 89 1.73 10.25 -12.26
N HIS A 90 1.63 11.48 -11.76
CA HIS A 90 1.15 11.77 -10.42
C HIS A 90 -0.22 11.14 -10.09
N SER A 91 -1.15 11.14 -11.05
CA SER A 91 -2.49 10.57 -10.86
C SER A 91 -2.55 9.04 -11.03
N PHE A 92 -1.43 8.37 -11.34
CA PHE A 92 -1.35 6.96 -11.74
C PHE A 92 -0.50 6.11 -10.78
N MET A 93 -0.41 6.54 -9.51
CA MET A 93 0.27 5.81 -8.44
C MET A 93 -0.66 5.67 -7.22
N PRO A 94 -1.71 4.82 -7.32
CA PRO A 94 -2.63 4.59 -6.23
C PRO A 94 -2.02 3.77 -5.11
N ILE A 95 -2.71 3.76 -3.98
CA ILE A 95 -2.38 2.99 -2.78
C ILE A 95 -3.60 2.11 -2.49
N THR A 96 -3.39 0.80 -2.33
CA THR A 96 -4.44 -0.11 -1.86
C THR A 96 -3.97 -0.89 -0.65
N ILE A 97 -4.75 -0.82 0.42
CA ILE A 97 -4.52 -1.57 1.66
C ILE A 97 -5.65 -2.59 1.83
N GLU A 98 -5.30 -3.82 2.14
CA GLU A 98 -6.24 -4.86 2.55
C GLU A 98 -6.14 -5.10 4.05
N SER A 99 -7.21 -4.75 4.76
CA SER A 99 -7.39 -5.04 6.17
C SER A 99 -7.94 -6.46 6.33
N VAL A 100 -7.17 -7.34 6.98
CA VAL A 100 -7.54 -8.75 7.17
C VAL A 100 -7.50 -9.15 8.64
N LYS A 101 -8.09 -10.30 8.99
CA LYS A 101 -7.96 -10.87 10.33
C LYS A 101 -6.50 -11.22 10.62
N THR A 102 -6.06 -11.10 11.88
CA THR A 102 -4.68 -11.39 12.30
C THR A 102 -4.18 -12.76 11.86
N LYS A 103 -5.03 -13.80 11.93
CA LYS A 103 -4.67 -15.15 11.45
C LYS A 103 -4.37 -15.18 9.94
N THR A 104 -5.16 -14.47 9.14
CA THR A 104 -4.95 -14.35 7.69
C THR A 104 -3.66 -13.59 7.40
N PHE A 105 -3.41 -12.50 8.13
CA PHE A 105 -2.16 -11.73 8.02
C PHE A 105 -0.93 -12.59 8.33
N ILE A 106 -0.93 -13.36 9.42
CA ILE A 106 0.19 -14.25 9.78
C ILE A 106 0.44 -15.28 8.68
N ASN A 107 -0.62 -15.91 8.16
CA ASN A 107 -0.49 -16.88 7.06
C ASN A 107 0.05 -16.21 5.78
N TRP A 108 -0.36 -14.98 5.50
CA TRP A 108 0.15 -14.22 4.35
C TRP A 108 1.65 -13.92 4.50
N ILE A 109 2.10 -13.46 5.67
CA ILE A 109 3.51 -13.23 5.99
C ILE A 109 4.34 -14.51 5.80
N GLN A 110 3.84 -15.66 6.28
CA GLN A 110 4.54 -16.95 6.13
C GLN A 110 4.73 -17.32 4.65
N LYS A 111 3.65 -17.25 3.86
CA LYS A 111 3.70 -17.55 2.42
C LYS A 111 4.65 -16.63 1.66
N MET A 112 4.61 -15.33 1.93
CA MET A 112 5.52 -14.37 1.28
C MET A 112 6.98 -14.61 1.65
N SER A 113 7.24 -15.00 2.92
CA SER A 113 8.59 -15.35 3.35
C SER A 113 9.11 -16.64 2.71
N GLU A 114 8.24 -17.63 2.48
CA GLU A 114 8.58 -18.87 1.79
C GLU A 114 8.85 -18.65 0.29
N ALA A 115 8.00 -17.86 -0.37
CA ALA A 115 8.17 -17.51 -1.78
C ALA A 115 9.53 -16.83 -2.04
N TYR A 116 9.89 -15.86 -1.19
CA TYR A 116 11.19 -15.21 -1.27
C TYR A 116 12.35 -16.20 -1.16
N LEU A 117 12.28 -17.21 -0.28
CA LEU A 117 13.32 -18.23 -0.15
C LEU A 117 13.37 -19.21 -1.34
N GLY A 118 12.28 -19.35 -2.09
CA GLY A 118 12.20 -20.15 -3.31
C GLY A 118 12.93 -19.51 -4.48
N ASP A 119 12.90 -18.18 -4.60
CA ASP A 119 13.51 -17.43 -5.71
C ASP A 119 15.07 -17.39 -5.66
N TRP A 120 15.68 -17.75 -4.52
CA TRP A 120 17.14 -17.87 -4.39
C TRP A 120 17.68 -19.28 -4.70
N LYS A 121 16.81 -20.24 -5.06
CA LYS A 121 17.21 -21.59 -5.50
C LYS A 121 17.08 -21.72 -7.02
#